data_AF-A0A9E5BB59-F1
#
_entry.id   AF-A0A9E5BB59-F1
#
_cell.length_a   1.000
_cell.length_b   1.000
_cell.length_c   1.000
_cell.angle_alpha   90.00
_cell.angle_beta   90.00
_cell.angle_gamma   90.00
#
_symmetry.space_group_name_H-M   'P 1'
#
loop_
_entity.id
_entity.type
_entity.pdbx_description
1 polymer ?
#
loop_
_entity_poly.entity_id
_entity_poly.type
_entity_poly.pdbx_seq_one_letter_code
_entity_poly.pdbx_strand_id
1 'polypeptide(L)'
;MPLSKVLGPARYIAIIAVIGLLITSVATFGWSIARTVLFVDDLFQGKWRSDDQVVSLLKTIDTYLLALVQFIIVIGLYELFIGELDVPQWLKIDSLDDLKKSIVDIRARDVVDRRGADRVPRGARPRWSCHEHARGDECS
;
A
#
# COMPACT_ATOMS: atom_id res chain seq x y z
N MET A 1 -17.08 -3.78 35.65
CA MET A 1 -16.17 -2.64 35.93
C MET A 1 -16.05 -1.84 34.63
N PRO A 2 -16.37 -0.53 34.60
CA PRO A 2 -16.51 0.21 33.35
C PRO A 2 -15.13 0.43 32.72
N LEU A 3 -14.90 -0.22 31.59
CA LEU A 3 -13.65 -0.25 30.81
C LEU A 3 -13.15 1.16 30.42
N SER A 4 -14.05 2.14 30.39
CA SER A 4 -13.80 3.54 30.02
C SER A 4 -12.82 4.29 30.94
N LYS A 5 -12.68 3.89 32.22
CA LYS A 5 -11.71 4.53 33.14
C LYS A 5 -10.27 4.06 32.96
N VAL A 6 -10.04 2.91 32.32
CA VAL A 6 -8.70 2.33 32.12
C VAL A 6 -8.04 2.83 30.83
N LEU A 7 -8.82 3.24 29.82
CA LEU A 7 -8.28 3.75 28.55
C LEU A 7 -7.65 5.15 28.67
N GLY A 8 -8.10 5.98 29.62
CA GLY A 8 -7.55 7.33 29.85
C GLY A 8 -6.03 7.34 30.11
N PRO A 9 -5.50 6.55 31.07
CA PRO A 9 -4.07 6.47 31.32
C PRO A 9 -3.28 5.67 30.26
N ALA A 10 -3.93 4.75 29.54
CA ALA A 10 -3.26 3.94 28.50
C ALA A 10 -2.66 4.80 27.39
N ARG A 11 -3.30 5.93 27.04
CA ARG A 11 -2.78 6.89 26.06
C ARG A 11 -1.46 7.52 26.50
N TYR A 12 -1.30 7.83 27.80
CA TYR A 12 -0.08 8.45 28.31
C TYR A 12 1.10 7.47 28.29
N ILE A 13 0.87 6.21 28.65
CA ILE A 13 1.88 5.14 28.59
C ILE A 13 2.30 4.90 27.13
N ALA A 14 1.34 4.88 26.20
CA ALA A 14 1.63 4.72 24.77
C ALA A 14 2.52 5.85 24.23
N ILE A 15 2.26 7.11 24.61
CA ILE A 15 3.09 8.26 24.19
C ILE A 15 4.55 8.09 24.66
N ILE A 16 4.75 7.73 25.93
CA ILE A 16 6.11 7.51 26.47
C ILE A 16 6.81 6.37 25.72
N ALA A 17 6.10 5.28 25.45
CA ALA A 17 6.64 4.15 24.70
C ALA A 17 7.03 4.56 23.27
N VAL A 18 6.17 5.28 22.56
CA VAL A 18 6.44 5.77 21.19
C VAL A 18 7.70 6.63 21.15
N ILE A 19 7.87 7.57 22.09
CA ILE A 19 9.07 8.41 22.17
C ILE A 19 10.33 7.56 22.40
N GLY A 20 10.26 6.59 23.33
CA GLY A 20 11.38 5.69 23.61
C GLY A 20 11.77 4.84 22.40
N LEU A 21 10.79 4.29 21.68
CA LEU A 21 11.04 3.52 20.46
C LEU A 21 11.61 4.41 19.34
N LEU A 22 11.17 5.67 19.23
CA LEU A 22 11.66 6.60 18.22
C LEU A 22 13.15 6.94 18.46
N ILE A 23 13.53 7.23 19.70
CA ILE A 23 14.93 7.45 20.08
C ILE A 23 15.77 6.21 19.79
N THR A 24 15.25 5.03 20.17
CA THR A 24 15.94 3.75 19.95
C THR A 24 16.12 3.49 18.45
N SER A 25 15.10 3.70 17.63
CA SER A 25 15.17 3.52 16.18
C SER A 25 16.24 4.41 15.56
N VAL A 26 16.29 5.70 15.93
CA VAL A 26 17.32 6.64 15.46
C VAL A 26 18.72 6.20 15.89
N ALA A 27 18.88 5.77 17.14
CA ALA A 27 20.15 5.26 17.64
C ALA A 27 20.62 4.00 16.90
N THR A 28 19.71 3.04 16.67
CA THR A 28 19.98 1.82 15.90
C THR A 28 20.36 2.15 14.45
N PHE A 29 19.67 3.09 13.80
CA PHE A 29 20.04 3.55 12.46
C PHE A 29 21.45 4.14 12.42
N GLY A 30 21.76 5.05 13.34
CA GLY A 30 23.10 5.64 13.43
C GLY A 30 24.20 4.58 13.65
N TRP A 31 23.94 3.62 14.54
CA TRP A 31 24.85 2.51 14.81
C TRP A 31 25.06 1.61 13.59
N SER A 32 23.99 1.26 12.87
CA SER A 32 24.04 0.46 11.65
C SER A 32 24.87 1.15 10.56
N ILE A 33 24.72 2.46 10.37
CA ILE A 33 25.50 3.24 9.41
C ILE A 33 26.99 3.19 9.78
N ALA A 34 27.33 3.45 11.05
CA ALA A 34 28.71 3.40 11.52
C ALA A 34 29.35 2.01 11.29
N ARG A 35 28.64 0.93 11.61
CA ARG A 35 29.07 -0.45 11.35
C ARG A 35 29.31 -0.72 9.87
N THR A 36 28.44 -0.21 9.01
CA THR A 36 28.55 -0.38 7.55
C THR A 36 29.82 0.26 7.02
N VAL A 37 30.15 1.47 7.46
CA VAL A 37 31.37 2.18 7.03
C VAL A 37 32.62 1.39 7.42
N LEU A 38 32.68 0.88 8.66
CA LEU A 38 33.81 0.04 9.11
C LEU A 38 33.92 -1.25 8.29
N PHE A 39 32.78 -1.89 7.98
CA PHE A 39 32.76 -3.11 7.18
C PHE A 39 33.27 -2.86 5.75
N VAL A 40 32.87 -1.75 5.14
CA VAL A 40 33.33 -1.35 3.80
C VAL A 40 34.85 -1.11 3.80
N ASP A 41 35.38 -0.43 4.82
CA ASP A 41 36.82 -0.20 4.95
C ASP A 41 37.61 -1.52 5.07
N ASP A 42 37.14 -2.46 5.90
CA ASP A 42 37.75 -3.79 6.04
C ASP A 42 37.72 -4.60 4.71
N LEU A 43 36.68 -4.44 3.89
CA LEU A 43 36.61 -5.08 2.56
C LEU A 43 37.66 -4.53 1.59
N PHE A 44 37.91 -3.21 1.61
CA PHE A 44 38.93 -2.58 0.77
C PHE A 44 40.35 -3.01 1.16
N GLN A 45 40.59 -3.32 2.43
CA GLN A 45 41.88 -3.81 2.93
C GLN A 45 42.16 -5.29 2.59
N GLY A 46 41.26 -5.98 1.87
CA GLY A 46 41.56 -7.29 1.30
C GLY A 46 41.42 -8.48 2.26
N LYS A 47 40.76 -8.32 3.42
CA LYS A 47 40.51 -9.41 4.39
C LYS A 47 39.37 -10.34 3.93
N TRP A 48 39.54 -11.00 2.78
CA TRP A 48 38.55 -11.89 2.18
C TRP A 48 38.81 -13.36 2.49
N ARG A 49 38.78 -13.79 3.75
CA ARG A 49 39.01 -15.23 4.02
C ARG A 49 38.44 -15.85 5.30
N SER A 50 37.65 -15.12 6.09
CA SER A 50 37.15 -15.65 7.36
C SER A 50 35.63 -15.80 7.34
N ASP A 51 35.12 -16.95 7.81
CA ASP A 51 33.69 -17.20 8.05
C ASP A 51 33.04 -16.09 8.90
N ASP A 52 33.84 -15.42 9.74
CA ASP A 52 33.45 -14.25 10.53
C ASP A 52 32.91 -13.08 9.70
N GLN A 53 33.35 -12.91 8.45
CA GLN A 53 32.89 -11.81 7.59
C GLN A 53 31.40 -11.98 7.22
N VAL A 54 30.97 -13.22 6.94
CA VAL A 54 29.58 -13.53 6.59
C VAL A 54 28.68 -13.29 7.80
N VAL A 55 29.12 -13.70 8.99
CA VAL A 55 28.39 -13.46 10.24
C VAL A 55 28.30 -11.95 10.53
N SER A 56 29.37 -11.20 10.30
CA SER A 56 29.39 -9.73 10.46
C SER A 56 28.42 -9.02 9.50
N LEU A 57 28.36 -9.47 8.25
CA LEU A 57 27.45 -8.94 7.24
C LEU A 57 25.98 -9.22 7.61
N LEU A 58 25.66 -10.46 7.99
CA LEU A 58 24.31 -10.82 8.43
C LEU A 58 23.89 -10.01 9.68
N LYS A 59 24.81 -9.82 10.63
CA LYS A 59 24.55 -9.00 11.82
C LYS A 59 24.27 -7.54 11.48
N THR A 60 24.96 -7.00 10.47
CA THR A 60 24.71 -5.64 9.98
C THR A 60 23.33 -5.53 9.33
N ILE A 61 22.97 -6.49 8.46
CA ILE A 61 21.66 -6.55 7.81
C ILE A 61 20.54 -6.67 8.85
N ASP A 62 20.69 -7.57 9.82
CA ASP A 62 19.72 -7.76 10.91
C ASP A 62 19.48 -6.46 11.69
N THR A 63 20.55 -5.72 11.99
CA THR A 63 20.44 -4.44 12.71
C THR A 63 19.69 -3.38 11.88
N TYR A 64 19.83 -3.37 10.56
CA TYR A 64 19.03 -2.50 9.68
C TYR A 64 17.55 -2.90 9.65
N LEU A 65 17.27 -4.20 9.54
CA LEU A 65 15.90 -4.71 9.56
C LEU A 65 15.22 -4.36 10.88
N LEU A 66 15.91 -4.52 11.99
CA LEU A 66 15.41 -4.15 13.31
C LEU A 66 15.12 -2.64 13.40
N ALA A 67 16.01 -1.79 12.88
CA ALA A 67 15.79 -0.32 12.86
C ALA A 67 14.53 0.07 12.07
N LEU A 68 14.33 -0.55 10.90
CA LEU A 68 13.17 -0.31 10.05
C LEU A 68 11.88 -0.85 10.68
N VAL A 69 11.92 -2.06 11.26
CA VAL A 69 10.76 -2.65 11.96
C VAL A 69 10.36 -1.78 13.14
N GLN A 70 11.33 -1.30 13.94
CA GLN A 70 11.06 -0.33 15.00
C GLN A 70 10.41 0.94 14.46
N PHE A 71 10.88 1.46 13.32
CA PHE A 71 10.33 2.66 12.70
C PHE A 71 8.87 2.48 12.25
N ILE A 72 8.55 1.37 11.60
CA ILE A 72 7.16 1.05 11.20
C ILE A 72 6.27 0.88 12.43
N ILE A 73 6.76 0.22 13.49
CA ILE A 73 6.03 0.08 14.76
C ILE A 73 5.77 1.45 15.40
N VAL A 74 6.76 2.36 15.40
CA VAL A 74 6.59 3.73 15.92
C VAL A 74 5.49 4.46 15.18
N ILE A 75 5.49 4.42 13.84
CA ILE A 75 4.46 5.06 13.01
C ILE A 75 3.09 4.44 13.32
N GLY A 76 2.99 3.11 13.34
CA GLY A 76 1.73 2.42 13.62
C GLY A 76 1.18 2.71 15.02
N LEU A 77 2.05 2.79 16.04
CA LEU A 77 1.65 3.16 17.40
C LEU A 77 1.31 4.65 17.51
N TYR A 78 2.00 5.52 16.77
CA TYR A 78 1.69 6.95 16.70
C TYR A 78 0.29 7.17 16.12
N GLU A 79 -0.03 6.52 15.00
CA GLU A 79 -1.33 6.63 14.35
C GLU A 79 -2.46 6.04 15.20
N LEU A 80 -2.21 4.94 15.92
CA LEU A 80 -3.21 4.28 16.75
C LEU A 80 -3.57 5.08 18.03
N PHE A 81 -2.62 5.81 18.63
CA PHE A 81 -2.82 6.42 19.95
C PHE A 81 -2.72 7.96 20.02
N ILE A 82 -1.98 8.60 19.10
CA ILE A 82 -1.74 10.04 19.15
C ILE A 82 -2.73 10.80 18.27
N GLY A 83 -2.88 10.41 17.00
CA GLY A 83 -3.77 11.05 16.04
C GLY A 83 -3.53 10.62 14.60
N GLU A 84 -4.52 10.91 13.73
CA GLU A 84 -4.46 10.63 12.30
C GLU A 84 -3.32 11.43 11.65
N LEU A 85 -2.45 10.73 10.93
CA LEU A 85 -1.42 11.35 10.11
C LEU A 85 -2.12 11.95 8.89
N ASP A 86 -1.98 13.25 8.63
CA ASP A 86 -2.60 13.89 7.46
C ASP A 86 -1.84 13.48 6.19
N VAL A 87 -2.15 12.27 5.71
CA VAL A 87 -1.55 11.69 4.53
C VAL A 87 -2.14 12.35 3.28
N PRO A 88 -1.30 12.67 2.29
CA PRO A 88 -1.76 13.27 1.04
C PRO A 88 -2.85 12.41 0.38
N GLN A 89 -3.77 13.06 -0.33
CA GLN A 89 -5.04 12.49 -0.81
C GLN A 89 -4.92 11.22 -1.67
N TRP A 90 -3.71 10.87 -2.15
CA TRP A 90 -3.43 9.61 -2.86
C TRP A 90 -3.31 8.38 -1.94
N LEU A 91 -3.15 8.57 -0.63
CA LEU A 91 -3.09 7.51 0.39
C LEU A 91 -4.29 7.54 1.34
N LYS A 92 -5.19 8.52 1.19
CA LYS A 92 -6.41 8.66 1.99
C LYS A 92 -7.52 7.81 1.37
N ILE A 93 -7.58 6.54 1.75
CA ILE A 93 -8.68 5.64 1.38
C ILE A 93 -9.82 5.85 2.37
N ASP A 94 -10.79 6.69 2.01
CA ASP A 94 -11.93 7.06 2.86
C ASP A 94 -12.91 5.89 3.16
N SER A 95 -12.78 4.73 2.49
CA SER A 95 -13.57 3.54 2.80
C SER A 95 -13.01 2.25 2.17
N LEU A 96 -12.95 1.18 2.97
CA LEU A 96 -12.63 -0.19 2.55
C LEU A 96 -13.63 -0.77 1.53
N ASP A 97 -14.78 -0.13 1.30
CA ASP A 97 -15.78 -0.57 0.32
C ASP A 97 -15.43 -0.20 -1.13
N ASP A 98 -14.56 0.79 -1.38
CA ASP A 98 -14.21 1.19 -2.76
C ASP A 98 -13.16 0.29 -3.40
N LEU A 99 -12.28 -0.33 -2.59
CA LEU A 99 -11.42 -1.41 -3.08
C LEU A 99 -12.22 -2.69 -3.40
N LYS A 100 -13.38 -2.89 -2.76
CA LYS A 100 -14.26 -4.03 -3.02
C LYS A 100 -15.12 -3.86 -4.27
N LYS A 101 -15.52 -2.62 -4.61
CA LYS A 101 -16.27 -2.33 -5.84
C LYS A 101 -15.44 -2.62 -7.10
N SER A 102 -14.16 -2.29 -7.10
CA SER A 102 -13.28 -2.47 -8.26
C SER A 102 -13.06 -3.95 -8.64
N ILE A 103 -13.11 -4.87 -7.65
CA ILE A 103 -12.94 -6.31 -7.88
C ILE A 103 -14.28 -6.99 -8.23
N VAL A 104 -15.42 -6.47 -7.76
CA VAL A 104 -16.75 -7.04 -8.05
C VAL A 104 -17.35 -6.49 -9.35
N ASP A 105 -17.01 -5.27 -9.78
CA ASP A 105 -17.56 -4.63 -10.98
C ASP A 105 -17.25 -5.41 -12.27
N ILE A 106 -16.14 -6.15 -12.31
CA ILE A 106 -15.74 -6.93 -13.50
C ILE A 106 -16.54 -8.23 -13.68
N ARG A 107 -17.16 -8.80 -12.64
CA ARG A 107 -17.95 -10.06 -12.76
C ARG A 107 -19.45 -9.82 -12.93
N ALA A 108 -19.99 -8.71 -12.44
CA ALA A 108 -21.42 -8.40 -12.63
C ALA A 108 -21.74 -7.96 -14.06
N ARG A 109 -20.83 -7.23 -14.73
CA ARG A 109 -21.09 -6.69 -16.07
C ARG A 109 -21.16 -7.77 -17.16
N ASP A 110 -20.40 -8.85 -17.02
CA ASP A 110 -20.39 -9.95 -18.00
C ASP A 110 -21.65 -10.86 -17.90
N VAL A 111 -22.18 -11.06 -16.68
CA VAL A 111 -23.39 -11.89 -16.46
C VAL A 111 -24.69 -11.15 -16.81
N VAL A 112 -24.73 -9.82 -16.68
CA VAL A 112 -25.90 -9.00 -17.05
C VAL A 112 -26.00 -8.79 -18.57
N ASP A 113 -24.88 -8.66 -19.27
CA ASP A 113 -24.87 -8.46 -20.74
C ASP A 113 -25.38 -9.70 -21.50
N ARG A 114 -25.00 -10.91 -21.06
CA ARG A 114 -25.50 -12.17 -21.65
C ARG A 114 -27.01 -12.38 -21.53
N ARG A 115 -27.71 -11.74 -20.58
CA ARG A 115 -29.18 -11.81 -20.48
C ARG A 115 -29.90 -10.71 -21.25
N GLY A 116 -29.20 -9.67 -21.71
CA GLY A 116 -29.75 -8.59 -22.52
C GLY A 116 -29.75 -8.88 -24.02
N ALA A 117 -28.77 -9.64 -24.51
CA ALA A 117 -28.62 -9.94 -25.93
C ALA A 117 -29.67 -10.90 -26.52
N ASP A 118 -30.34 -11.71 -25.68
CA ASP A 118 -31.36 -12.69 -26.13
C ASP A 118 -32.80 -12.13 -26.15
N ARG A 119 -33.00 -10.83 -25.89
CA ARG A 119 -34.30 -10.15 -26.13
C ARG A 119 -34.23 -9.24 -27.36
N VAL A 120 -33.84 -9.79 -28.51
CA VAL A 120 -34.15 -9.17 -29.80
C VAL A 120 -35.37 -9.89 -30.40
N PRO A 121 -36.55 -9.27 -30.45
CA PRO A 121 -37.69 -9.84 -31.17
C PRO A 121 -37.34 -9.95 -32.66
N ARG A 122 -37.30 -11.19 -33.17
CA ARG A 122 -37.24 -11.48 -34.61
C ARG A 122 -38.52 -10.94 -35.27
N GLY A 123 -38.50 -9.71 -35.75
CA GLY A 123 -39.69 -9.15 -36.39
C GLY A 123 -39.67 -7.71 -36.88
N ALA A 124 -38.60 -6.94 -36.74
CA ALA A 124 -38.54 -5.58 -37.27
C ALA A 124 -37.48 -5.47 -38.37
N ARG A 125 -37.91 -5.51 -39.64
CA ARG A 125 -37.08 -5.04 -40.76
C ARG A 125 -36.97 -3.52 -40.65
N PRO A 126 -35.77 -2.92 -40.58
CA PRO A 126 -35.64 -1.48 -40.58
C PRO A 126 -35.95 -0.92 -41.99
N ARG A 127 -37.12 -0.30 -42.10
CA ARG A 127 -37.63 0.47 -43.25
C ARG A 127 -37.00 1.86 -43.25
N TRP A 128 -35.68 1.98 -43.37
CA TRP A 128 -35.00 3.28 -43.49
C TRP A 128 -33.82 3.20 -44.47
N SER A 129 -34.07 2.64 -45.64
CA SER A 129 -33.25 2.84 -46.84
C SER A 129 -33.79 4.06 -47.60
N CYS A 130 -33.70 5.26 -47.01
CA CYS A 130 -34.05 6.53 -47.65
C CYS A 130 -33.25 7.69 -47.05
N HIS A 131 -31.93 7.51 -46.87
CA HIS A 131 -31.04 8.62 -46.52
C HIS A 131 -29.72 8.58 -47.31
N GLU A 132 -29.81 8.15 -48.57
CA GLU A 132 -28.71 8.27 -49.54
C GLU A 132 -29.32 8.71 -50.88
N HIS A 133 -29.73 9.97 -50.96
CA HIS A 133 -29.94 10.64 -52.24
C HIS A 133 -29.52 12.11 -52.14
N ALA A 134 -28.24 12.34 -52.38
CA ALA A 134 -27.75 13.57 -52.99
C ALA A 134 -26.51 13.25 -53.84
N ARG A 135 -26.65 12.27 -54.72
CA ARG A 135 -25.92 12.22 -55.98
C ARG A 135 -26.95 11.76 -57.00
N GLY A 136 -27.25 12.67 -57.94
CA GLY A 136 -28.26 12.44 -58.96
C GLY A 136 -28.03 11.10 -59.65
N ASP A 137 -29.13 10.40 -59.89
CA ASP A 137 -29.60 10.01 -61.21
C ASP A 137 -30.93 9.25 -60.99
N GLU A 138 -31.96 9.65 -61.74
CA GLU A 138 -33.25 8.99 -62.01
C GLU A 138 -33.82 7.94 -61.02
N CYS A 139 -34.99 8.25 -60.46
CA CYS A 139 -35.99 7.24 -60.12
C CYS A 139 -37.31 7.62 -60.79
N SER A 140 -37.60 6.98 -61.93
CA SER A 140 -38.94 6.76 -62.48
C SER A 140 -39.55 5.49 -61.89
#